data_AF-A0A139AY32-F1
#
_entry.id   AF-A0A139AY32-F1
#
_cell.length_a   1.000
_cell.length_b   1.000
_cell.length_c   1.000
_cell.angle_alpha   90.00
_cell.angle_beta   90.00
_cell.angle_gamma   90.00
#
_symmetry.space_group_name_H-M   'P 1'
#
loop_
_entity.id
_entity.type
_entity.pdbx_description
1 polymer ?
#
loop_
_entity_poly.entity_id
_entity_poly.type
_entity_poly.pdbx_seq_one_letter_code
_entity_poly.pdbx_strand_id
1 'polypeptide(L)'
;MAARFGTLPRTAAAIARRPYLGPSRLRSPIQIPTFTSRFASTTSYAPPKEPTLSQELLVPHYRSFLRLLLAGTVGALVVSYLYDSRAAVHELVIMPLVHKTMDPEEAHRLAIWLAKNGLSPVERGSPDDKLLEVHLFGKTLKNPIGLAAGFDKNGEAIDGMFDMGFGIVEIGSVVPRPQPGNPKPRMFRLSPDTACINRYGMNCAGFDDIEARLRSRVRSYLRAHPDIHLATSPSSVAEELAPLGASRSLRGGRMLGINLARNKGQPSDSNDDYVEGVHRMGPYADYVVLNVSCPNQHGITSMQRKGIMEGLMKEIIEARNATLPHRPPVLVKLSPDLDDAELADVARAVVDAGVDGVIISNTTNQRPSSLKSDPKITSEWGGLSGPPLKPLSLHTIRTFRRLTSGAVPIVGCGGILTGADALEYARAGASAIQLYTGMAFDGPGVVARIKREVKEELGKMGKTWEEVVGNDAVGSR
;
A
#
# COMPACT_ATOMS: atom_id res chain seq x y z
N MET A 1 -12.32 -52.87 36.70
CA MET A 1 -13.72 -52.97 36.21
C MET A 1 -13.66 -52.93 34.69
N ALA A 2 -14.22 -53.95 34.05
CA ALA A 2 -13.99 -54.32 32.65
C ALA A 2 -14.76 -53.46 31.64
N ALA A 3 -14.18 -53.28 30.44
CA ALA A 3 -14.93 -53.23 29.18
C ALA A 3 -14.00 -53.60 28.00
N ARG A 4 -14.24 -54.79 27.45
CA ARG A 4 -13.73 -55.33 26.18
C ARG A 4 -14.72 -54.98 25.04
N PHE A 5 -14.36 -55.42 23.83
CA PHE A 5 -15.13 -55.55 22.57
C PHE A 5 -14.80 -54.45 21.55
N GLY A 6 -14.47 -54.74 20.29
CA GLY A 6 -14.38 -56.01 19.57
C GLY A 6 -14.25 -55.70 18.07
N THR A 7 -13.27 -56.30 17.43
CA THR A 7 -12.94 -56.21 16.00
C THR A 7 -13.97 -56.93 15.12
N LEU A 8 -14.36 -56.31 14.00
CA LEU A 8 -15.23 -56.87 12.96
C LEU A 8 -14.45 -57.68 11.90
N PRO A 9 -14.92 -58.87 11.47
CA PRO A 9 -14.34 -59.61 10.35
C PRO A 9 -15.14 -59.52 9.04
N ARG A 10 -14.42 -59.78 7.95
CA ARG A 10 -14.88 -59.95 6.56
C ARG A 10 -15.84 -61.15 6.41
N THR A 11 -16.87 -61.01 5.57
CA THR A 11 -17.68 -62.13 5.06
C THR A 11 -17.56 -62.28 3.55
N ALA A 12 -17.42 -63.53 3.14
CA ALA A 12 -17.24 -64.02 1.78
C ALA A 12 -18.57 -64.37 1.08
N ALA A 13 -18.41 -64.65 -0.22
CA ALA A 13 -19.40 -64.89 -1.27
C ALA A 13 -20.38 -66.06 -1.08
N ALA A 14 -21.49 -65.99 -1.82
CA ALA A 14 -22.17 -67.17 -2.36
C ALA A 14 -22.79 -66.86 -3.74
N ILE A 15 -22.64 -67.82 -4.66
CA ILE A 15 -23.02 -67.83 -6.08
C ILE A 15 -24.09 -68.92 -6.27
N ALA A 16 -25.05 -68.72 -7.19
CA ALA A 16 -25.86 -69.79 -7.82
C ALA A 16 -26.07 -69.46 -9.33
N ARG A 17 -25.34 -70.12 -10.26
CA ARG A 17 -25.71 -71.25 -11.19
C ARG A 17 -26.88 -70.96 -12.16
N ARG A 18 -26.63 -70.67 -13.47
CA ARG A 18 -26.42 -71.52 -14.71
C ARG A 18 -27.72 -72.12 -15.31
N PRO A 19 -27.88 -72.25 -16.66
CA PRO A 19 -27.05 -73.05 -17.59
C PRO A 19 -26.76 -72.37 -18.97
N TYR A 20 -25.64 -72.58 -19.69
CA TYR A 20 -25.13 -73.72 -20.48
C TYR A 20 -25.97 -74.16 -21.70
N LEU A 21 -25.41 -73.97 -22.92
CA LEU A 21 -25.04 -75.04 -23.89
C LEU A 21 -24.44 -74.41 -25.18
N GLY A 22 -23.33 -74.99 -25.67
CA GLY A 22 -22.62 -74.62 -26.92
C GLY A 22 -23.30 -75.19 -28.19
N PRO A 23 -22.59 -75.57 -29.28
CA PRO A 23 -21.15 -75.64 -29.50
C PRO A 23 -20.67 -75.09 -30.88
N SER A 24 -19.43 -75.41 -31.16
CA SER A 24 -18.49 -75.04 -32.22
C SER A 24 -18.64 -75.71 -33.61
N ARG A 25 -18.05 -75.02 -34.61
CA ARG A 25 -17.28 -75.50 -35.80
C ARG A 25 -18.00 -76.09 -37.04
N LEU A 26 -17.83 -75.35 -38.15
CA LEU A 26 -17.31 -75.70 -39.49
C LEU A 26 -17.70 -77.05 -40.14
N ARG A 27 -18.28 -76.96 -41.37
CA ARG A 27 -17.94 -77.77 -42.56
C ARG A 27 -18.53 -77.15 -43.85
N SER A 28 -17.67 -77.01 -44.86
CA SER A 28 -17.92 -76.68 -46.28
C SER A 28 -18.28 -77.95 -47.10
N PRO A 29 -18.32 -77.96 -48.45
CA PRO A 29 -18.94 -77.08 -49.46
C PRO A 29 -19.91 -77.88 -50.41
N ILE A 30 -20.79 -77.21 -51.18
CA ILE A 30 -21.48 -77.82 -52.33
C ILE A 30 -21.58 -76.80 -53.49
N GLN A 31 -21.29 -77.27 -54.71
CA GLN A 31 -21.25 -76.54 -55.99
C GLN A 31 -22.47 -76.89 -56.89
N ILE A 32 -22.46 -76.27 -58.08
CA ILE A 32 -23.17 -76.54 -59.37
C ILE A 32 -24.55 -75.81 -59.58
N PRO A 33 -25.00 -75.51 -60.83
CA PRO A 33 -24.67 -74.30 -61.61
C PRO A 33 -25.89 -73.56 -62.26
N THR A 34 -25.60 -72.36 -62.79
CA THR A 34 -26.16 -71.65 -63.98
C THR A 34 -27.66 -71.67 -64.30
N PHE A 35 -28.26 -70.48 -64.49
CA PHE A 35 -28.94 -70.13 -65.76
C PHE A 35 -28.94 -68.59 -66.01
N THR A 36 -28.49 -68.25 -67.21
CA THR A 36 -28.60 -67.07 -68.12
C THR A 36 -29.57 -65.92 -67.73
N SER A 37 -29.45 -64.65 -68.16
CA SER A 37 -28.81 -64.04 -69.34
C SER A 37 -28.82 -62.50 -69.22
N ARG A 38 -27.78 -61.85 -69.78
CA ARG A 38 -27.69 -60.52 -70.45
C ARG A 38 -28.39 -59.30 -69.78
N PHE A 39 -27.73 -58.17 -69.53
CA PHE A 39 -27.28 -57.19 -70.54
C PHE A 39 -26.60 -55.99 -69.85
N ALA A 40 -25.86 -55.24 -70.66
CA ALA A 40 -25.41 -53.84 -70.50
C ALA A 40 -24.25 -53.57 -69.53
N SER A 41 -23.12 -53.24 -70.15
CA SER A 41 -21.99 -52.52 -69.56
C SER A 41 -22.48 -51.24 -68.89
N THR A 42 -22.30 -51.16 -67.58
CA THR A 42 -22.23 -49.89 -66.85
C THR A 42 -20.91 -49.90 -66.10
N THR A 43 -20.17 -48.81 -66.28
CA THR A 43 -18.91 -48.48 -65.63
C THR A 43 -18.96 -48.77 -64.12
N SER A 44 -17.95 -49.48 -63.59
CA SER A 44 -17.88 -49.75 -62.16
C SER A 44 -17.77 -48.43 -61.40
N TYR A 45 -18.82 -48.08 -60.66
CA TYR A 45 -18.75 -47.05 -59.64
C TYR A 45 -17.92 -47.64 -58.50
N ALA A 46 -16.63 -47.27 -58.42
CA ALA A 46 -15.86 -47.51 -57.22
C ALA A 46 -16.54 -46.74 -56.08
N PRO A 47 -16.85 -47.36 -54.92
CA PRO A 47 -17.35 -46.59 -53.80
C PRO A 47 -16.31 -45.50 -53.48
N PRO A 48 -16.71 -44.25 -53.22
CA PRO A 48 -15.75 -43.25 -52.80
C PRO A 48 -15.06 -43.81 -51.56
N LYS A 49 -13.72 -43.84 -51.56
CA LYS A 49 -12.97 -44.03 -50.31
C LYS A 49 -13.56 -43.03 -49.33
N GLU A 50 -14.15 -43.50 -48.23
CA GLU A 50 -14.43 -42.62 -47.10
C GLU A 50 -13.14 -41.82 -46.87
N PRO A 51 -13.21 -40.48 -46.75
CA PRO A 51 -12.05 -39.76 -46.30
C PRO A 51 -11.80 -40.26 -44.89
N THR A 52 -10.84 -41.19 -44.75
CA THR A 52 -10.13 -41.35 -43.49
C THR A 52 -9.45 -40.02 -43.30
N LEU A 53 -10.17 -39.09 -42.66
CA LEU A 53 -9.63 -37.87 -42.11
C LEU A 53 -8.49 -38.36 -41.24
N SER A 54 -7.27 -38.26 -41.75
CA SER A 54 -6.11 -38.88 -41.15
C SER A 54 -6.05 -38.32 -39.73
N GLN A 55 -6.36 -39.16 -38.75
CA GLN A 55 -6.23 -38.79 -37.34
C GLN A 55 -4.80 -38.25 -37.08
N GLU A 56 -3.83 -38.67 -37.89
CA GLU A 56 -2.45 -38.19 -37.89
C GLU A 56 -2.25 -36.73 -38.32
N LEU A 57 -3.11 -36.11 -39.13
CA LEU A 57 -2.96 -34.71 -39.59
C LEU A 57 -3.62 -33.70 -38.64
N LEU A 58 -4.69 -34.10 -37.95
CA LEU A 58 -5.37 -33.28 -36.95
C LEU A 58 -4.65 -33.24 -35.59
N VAL A 59 -3.99 -34.33 -35.21
CA VAL A 59 -3.34 -34.48 -33.90
C VAL A 59 -2.19 -33.49 -33.66
N PRO A 60 -1.28 -33.18 -34.60
CA PRO A 60 -0.19 -32.23 -34.39
C PRO A 60 -0.67 -30.79 -34.22
N HIS A 61 -1.62 -30.34 -35.04
CA HIS A 61 -2.19 -29.00 -34.96
C HIS A 61 -3.04 -28.83 -33.71
N TYR A 62 -3.83 -29.85 -33.33
CA TYR A 62 -4.60 -29.86 -32.09
C TYR A 62 -3.69 -29.87 -30.85
N ARG A 63 -2.60 -30.65 -30.85
CA ARG A 63 -1.60 -30.63 -29.77
C ARG A 63 -0.89 -29.29 -29.65
N SER A 64 -0.52 -28.66 -30.76
CA SER A 64 0.08 -27.32 -30.77
C SER A 64 -0.89 -26.27 -30.25
N PHE A 65 -2.16 -26.33 -30.67
CA PHE A 65 -3.22 -25.48 -30.15
C PHE A 65 -3.42 -25.66 -28.64
N LEU A 66 -3.51 -26.91 -28.15
CA LEU A 66 -3.62 -27.20 -26.72
C LEU A 66 -2.40 -26.72 -25.92
N ARG A 67 -1.18 -26.83 -26.47
CA ARG A 67 0.03 -26.30 -25.83
C ARG A 67 0.01 -24.78 -25.74
N LEU A 68 -0.41 -24.09 -26.80
CA LEU A 68 -0.56 -22.64 -26.81
C LEU A 68 -1.64 -22.19 -25.83
N LEU A 69 -2.78 -22.88 -25.79
CA LEU A 69 -3.86 -22.61 -24.84
C LEU A 69 -3.40 -22.81 -23.39
N LEU A 70 -2.70 -23.92 -23.10
CA LEU A 70 -2.15 -24.19 -21.79
C LEU A 70 -1.09 -23.14 -21.40
N ALA A 71 -0.15 -22.83 -22.30
CA ALA A 71 0.86 -21.81 -22.06
C ALA A 71 0.23 -20.42 -21.82
N GLY A 72 -0.80 -20.06 -22.60
CA GLY A 72 -1.56 -18.83 -22.41
C GLY A 72 -2.30 -18.80 -21.07
N THR A 73 -2.92 -19.92 -20.68
CA THR A 73 -3.64 -20.04 -19.40
C THR A 73 -2.69 -19.95 -18.21
N VAL A 74 -1.58 -20.68 -18.25
CA VAL A 74 -0.53 -20.62 -17.21
C VAL A 74 0.05 -19.21 -17.15
N GLY A 75 0.36 -18.60 -18.30
CA GLY A 75 0.83 -17.22 -18.37
C GLY A 75 -0.14 -16.23 -17.73
N ALA A 76 -1.44 -16.33 -18.04
CA ALA A 76 -2.47 -15.48 -17.46
C ALA A 76 -2.60 -15.67 -15.94
N LEU A 77 -2.51 -16.91 -15.44
CA LEU A 77 -2.52 -17.21 -14.00
C LEU A 77 -1.29 -16.63 -13.30
N VAL A 78 -0.10 -16.74 -13.90
CA VAL A 78 1.13 -16.16 -13.37
C VAL A 78 1.04 -14.63 -13.32
N VAL A 79 0.58 -13.98 -14.39
CA VAL A 79 0.36 -12.52 -14.41
C VAL A 79 -0.66 -12.12 -13.35
N SER A 80 -1.76 -12.86 -13.24
CA SER A 80 -2.80 -12.61 -12.23
C SER A 80 -2.25 -12.72 -10.81
N TYR A 81 -1.38 -13.70 -10.54
CA TYR A 81 -0.70 -13.88 -9.26
C TYR A 81 0.29 -12.75 -8.99
N LEU A 82 1.13 -12.38 -9.96
CA LEU A 82 2.09 -11.27 -9.83
C LEU A 82 1.43 -9.90 -9.67
N TYR A 83 0.18 -9.75 -10.10
CA TYR A 83 -0.56 -8.50 -9.96
C TYR A 83 -1.33 -8.41 -8.64
N ASP A 84 -1.44 -9.50 -7.87
CA ASP A 84 -2.04 -9.48 -6.53
C ASP A 84 -0.98 -9.08 -5.50
N SER A 85 -1.15 -7.95 -4.83
CA SER A 85 -0.18 -7.47 -3.83
C SER A 85 0.07 -8.47 -2.71
N ARG A 86 -0.88 -9.38 -2.44
CA ARG A 86 -0.78 -10.41 -1.39
C ARG A 86 0.07 -11.61 -1.80
N ALA A 87 0.52 -11.68 -3.04
CA ALA A 87 1.30 -12.79 -3.55
C ALA A 87 2.65 -12.87 -2.82
N ALA A 88 2.93 -14.03 -2.23
CA ALA A 88 4.14 -14.27 -1.45
C ALA A 88 5.44 -14.08 -2.27
N VAL A 89 5.37 -14.14 -3.60
CA VAL A 89 6.52 -13.90 -4.49
C VAL A 89 7.09 -12.49 -4.34
N HIS A 90 6.28 -11.50 -3.99
CA HIS A 90 6.78 -10.14 -3.77
C HIS A 90 7.77 -10.12 -2.61
N GLU A 91 7.33 -10.59 -1.44
CA GLU A 91 8.11 -10.62 -0.21
C GLU A 91 9.26 -11.64 -0.27
N LEU A 92 9.01 -12.86 -0.76
CA LEU A 92 9.98 -13.96 -0.65
C LEU A 92 11.01 -14.01 -1.78
N VAL A 93 10.73 -13.37 -2.93
CA VAL A 93 11.58 -13.48 -4.12
C VAL A 93 11.96 -12.11 -4.67
N ILE A 94 10.97 -11.28 -5.01
CA ILE A 94 11.21 -10.00 -5.70
C ILE A 94 11.98 -9.04 -4.80
N MET A 95 11.55 -8.84 -3.56
CA MET A 95 12.22 -7.90 -2.65
C MET A 95 13.66 -8.34 -2.30
N PRO A 96 13.94 -9.61 -1.94
CA PRO A 96 15.31 -10.09 -1.76
C PRO A 96 16.18 -9.91 -3.00
N LEU A 97 15.63 -10.15 -4.21
CA LEU A 97 16.35 -9.95 -5.46
C LEU A 97 16.68 -8.47 -5.67
N VAL A 98 15.69 -7.58 -5.54
CA VAL A 98 15.86 -6.12 -5.64
C VAL A 98 16.90 -5.61 -4.66
N HIS A 99 16.86 -6.08 -3.40
CA HIS A 99 17.83 -5.68 -2.40
C HIS A 99 19.26 -6.13 -2.74
N LYS A 100 19.40 -7.29 -3.38
CA LYS A 100 20.71 -7.84 -3.76
C LYS A 100 21.29 -7.18 -5.02
N THR A 101 20.45 -6.72 -5.95
CA THR A 101 20.91 -6.30 -7.29
C THR A 101 20.83 -4.80 -7.56
N MET A 102 20.05 -4.03 -6.81
CA MET A 102 19.83 -2.61 -7.09
C MET A 102 20.34 -1.71 -5.97
N ASP A 103 20.67 -0.46 -6.27
CA ASP A 103 20.80 0.61 -5.27
C ASP A 103 19.41 0.93 -4.67
N PRO A 104 19.29 1.25 -3.38
CA PRO A 104 18.00 1.59 -2.76
C PRO A 104 17.26 2.75 -3.44
N GLU A 105 17.95 3.79 -3.90
CA GLU A 105 17.32 4.93 -4.55
C GLU A 105 16.86 4.58 -5.98
N GLU A 106 17.56 3.69 -6.68
CA GLU A 106 17.14 3.14 -7.98
C GLU A 106 15.93 2.21 -7.85
N ALA A 107 15.96 1.30 -6.88
CA ALA A 107 14.84 0.42 -6.56
C ALA A 107 13.57 1.24 -6.24
N HIS A 108 13.72 2.31 -5.46
CA HIS A 108 12.62 3.22 -5.12
C HIS A 108 12.06 3.92 -6.36
N ARG A 109 12.92 4.42 -7.26
CA ARG A 109 12.47 5.02 -8.53
C ARG A 109 11.71 4.03 -9.39
N LEU A 110 12.18 2.79 -9.47
CA LEU A 110 11.49 1.73 -10.21
C LEU A 110 10.11 1.46 -9.60
N ALA A 111 9.99 1.39 -8.27
CA ALA A 111 8.71 1.19 -7.59
C ALA A 111 7.70 2.31 -7.90
N ILE A 112 8.12 3.57 -7.85
CA ILE A 112 7.28 4.72 -8.23
C ILE A 112 6.89 4.66 -9.71
N TRP A 113 7.83 4.33 -10.59
CA TRP A 113 7.54 4.19 -12.02
C TRP A 113 6.52 3.08 -12.31
N LEU A 114 6.66 1.91 -11.66
CA LEU A 114 5.69 0.82 -11.80
C LEU A 114 4.30 1.25 -11.33
N ALA A 115 4.21 1.90 -10.16
CA ALA A 115 2.94 2.35 -9.60
C ALA A 115 2.27 3.45 -10.43
N LYS A 116 3.05 4.43 -10.92
CA LYS A 116 2.59 5.48 -11.83
C LYS A 116 1.97 4.93 -13.12
N ASN A 117 2.53 3.84 -13.65
CA ASN A 117 2.09 3.22 -14.91
C ASN A 117 1.07 2.09 -14.70
N GLY A 118 0.53 1.90 -13.48
CA GLY A 118 -0.45 0.84 -13.18
C GLY A 118 0.10 -0.58 -13.27
N LEU A 119 1.42 -0.74 -13.25
CA LEU A 119 2.15 -2.01 -13.29
C LEU A 119 2.50 -2.53 -11.90
N SER A 120 2.26 -1.75 -10.84
CA SER A 120 2.41 -2.22 -9.48
C SER A 120 1.33 -3.22 -9.10
N PRO A 121 1.62 -4.15 -8.17
CA PRO A 121 0.60 -5.03 -7.63
C PRO A 121 -0.53 -4.24 -6.97
N VAL A 122 -1.75 -4.74 -7.13
CA VAL A 122 -2.97 -4.17 -6.54
C VAL A 122 -3.52 -5.13 -5.51
N GLU A 123 -4.11 -4.59 -4.45
CA GLU A 123 -4.80 -5.41 -3.48
C GLU A 123 -6.10 -5.94 -4.07
N ARG A 124 -6.13 -7.23 -4.32
CA ARG A 124 -7.34 -7.93 -4.76
C ARG A 124 -8.07 -8.53 -3.56
N GLY A 125 -9.39 -8.68 -3.65
CA GLY A 125 -10.18 -9.40 -2.65
C GLY A 125 -11.34 -8.61 -2.09
N SER A 126 -11.77 -9.00 -0.88
CA SER A 126 -12.93 -8.42 -0.20
C SER A 126 -12.68 -6.99 0.24
N PRO A 127 -13.73 -6.14 0.32
CA PRO A 127 -13.62 -4.81 0.89
C PRO A 127 -13.01 -4.83 2.29
N ASP A 128 -12.41 -3.70 2.70
CA ASP A 128 -11.92 -3.52 4.06
C ASP A 128 -13.03 -3.82 5.08
N ASP A 129 -12.62 -4.48 6.17
CA ASP A 129 -13.54 -4.90 7.23
C ASP A 129 -13.95 -3.72 8.12
N LYS A 130 -15.20 -3.70 8.59
CA LYS A 130 -15.71 -2.65 9.48
C LYS A 130 -14.92 -2.53 10.78
N LEU A 131 -14.27 -3.61 11.23
CA LEU A 131 -13.40 -3.56 12.42
C LEU A 131 -12.21 -2.60 12.25
N LEU A 132 -11.82 -2.29 11.02
CA LEU A 132 -10.72 -1.37 10.70
C LEU A 132 -11.20 0.07 10.48
N GLU A 133 -12.50 0.33 10.47
CA GLU A 133 -13.05 1.66 10.22
C GLU A 133 -12.60 2.65 11.31
N VAL A 134 -12.29 3.88 10.91
CA VAL A 134 -11.88 4.94 11.84
C VAL A 134 -12.37 6.32 11.41
N HIS A 135 -12.84 7.11 12.37
CA HIS A 135 -13.21 8.51 12.23
C HIS A 135 -12.01 9.39 12.53
N LEU A 136 -11.50 10.06 11.50
CA LEU A 136 -10.33 10.90 11.60
C LEU A 136 -10.51 12.16 10.77
N PHE A 137 -10.28 13.32 11.39
CA PHE A 137 -10.38 14.64 10.75
C PHE A 137 -11.71 14.90 10.03
N GLY A 138 -12.82 14.49 10.65
CA GLY A 138 -14.16 14.67 10.08
C GLY A 138 -14.50 13.71 8.93
N LYS A 139 -13.69 12.66 8.71
CA LYS A 139 -13.90 11.64 7.67
C LYS A 139 -13.88 10.24 8.27
N THR A 140 -14.73 9.37 7.73
CA THR A 140 -14.70 7.94 8.02
C THR A 140 -13.81 7.23 7.00
N LEU A 141 -12.69 6.69 7.46
CA LEU A 141 -11.76 5.89 6.67
C LEU A 141 -12.11 4.42 6.75
N LYS A 142 -11.93 3.71 5.63
CA LYS A 142 -12.16 2.25 5.57
C LYS A 142 -11.12 1.42 6.32
N ASN A 143 -9.90 1.95 6.49
CA ASN A 143 -8.85 1.35 7.29
C ASN A 143 -7.87 2.44 7.78
N PRO A 144 -7.11 2.20 8.86
CA PRO A 144 -6.29 3.21 9.51
C PRO A 144 -4.85 3.24 8.98
N ILE A 145 -4.54 2.53 7.88
CA ILE A 145 -3.16 2.32 7.43
C ILE A 145 -2.83 3.28 6.30
N GLY A 146 -1.78 4.07 6.50
CA GLY A 146 -1.31 5.08 5.57
C GLY A 146 0.07 4.81 4.99
N LEU A 147 0.37 5.45 3.86
CA LEU A 147 1.72 5.61 3.34
C LEU A 147 2.33 6.90 3.93
N ALA A 148 3.54 6.82 4.47
CA ALA A 148 4.24 7.97 5.02
C ALA A 148 4.81 8.89 3.91
N ALA A 149 4.92 10.19 4.19
CA ALA A 149 5.70 11.09 3.33
C ALA A 149 7.14 10.61 3.12
N GLY A 150 7.69 11.01 1.98
CA GLY A 150 9.02 10.69 1.52
C GLY A 150 9.01 9.58 0.47
N PHE A 151 7.96 8.74 0.45
CA PHE A 151 7.84 7.65 -0.52
C PHE A 151 7.46 8.20 -1.90
N ASP A 152 6.28 8.80 -2.07
CA ASP A 152 5.89 9.50 -3.30
C ASP A 152 6.05 11.02 -3.14
N LYS A 153 7.30 11.50 -3.24
CA LYS A 153 7.62 12.92 -2.98
C LYS A 153 6.92 13.89 -3.94
N ASN A 154 6.74 13.48 -5.19
CA ASN A 154 6.25 14.35 -6.26
C ASN A 154 4.77 14.08 -6.62
N GLY A 155 4.08 13.19 -5.89
CA GLY A 155 2.70 12.82 -6.19
C GLY A 155 2.53 12.13 -7.54
N GLU A 156 3.51 11.31 -7.95
CA GLU A 156 3.52 10.64 -9.25
C GLU A 156 2.69 9.36 -9.29
N ALA A 157 2.49 8.72 -8.13
CA ALA A 157 1.95 7.38 -8.03
C ALA A 157 0.78 7.27 -7.03
N ILE A 158 0.12 8.38 -6.70
CA ILE A 158 -0.97 8.47 -5.71
C ILE A 158 -2.01 7.35 -5.88
N ASP A 159 -2.53 7.16 -7.10
CA ASP A 159 -3.55 6.15 -7.37
C ASP A 159 -3.02 4.72 -7.22
N GLY A 160 -1.81 4.45 -7.70
CA GLY A 160 -1.15 3.16 -7.52
C GLY A 160 -0.92 2.83 -6.05
N MET A 161 -0.62 3.82 -5.20
CA MET A 161 -0.52 3.62 -3.76
C MET A 161 -1.88 3.28 -3.15
N PHE A 162 -2.96 3.96 -3.54
CA PHE A 162 -4.30 3.56 -3.10
C PHE A 162 -4.68 2.15 -3.58
N ASP A 163 -4.29 1.77 -4.80
CA ASP A 163 -4.52 0.43 -5.36
C ASP A 163 -3.79 -0.67 -4.59
N MET A 164 -2.68 -0.37 -3.92
CA MET A 164 -1.99 -1.30 -3.01
C MET A 164 -2.72 -1.53 -1.68
N GLY A 165 -3.78 -0.76 -1.40
CA GLY A 165 -4.67 -0.99 -0.25
C GLY A 165 -4.64 0.08 0.84
N PHE A 166 -3.82 1.12 0.72
CA PHE A 166 -3.64 2.18 1.72
C PHE A 166 -4.91 3.00 1.96
N GLY A 167 -5.33 3.15 3.22
CA GLY A 167 -6.42 4.05 3.64
C GLY A 167 -6.05 5.53 3.49
N ILE A 168 -4.77 5.84 3.68
CA ILE A 168 -4.21 7.19 3.62
C ILE A 168 -2.97 7.18 2.72
N VAL A 169 -2.80 8.18 1.85
CA VAL A 169 -1.55 8.38 1.10
C VAL A 169 -1.03 9.77 1.41
N GLU A 170 0.17 9.88 1.97
CA GLU A 170 0.85 11.17 2.20
C GLU A 170 1.97 11.36 1.17
N ILE A 171 1.83 12.37 0.30
CA ILE A 171 2.89 12.77 -0.65
C ILE A 171 3.82 13.82 -0.04
N GLY A 172 4.94 14.10 -0.71
CA GLY A 172 5.92 15.09 -0.27
C GLY A 172 7.05 14.49 0.57
N SER A 173 7.83 15.26 1.34
CA SER A 173 7.66 16.70 1.57
C SER A 173 7.89 17.54 0.32
N VAL A 174 6.93 18.41 0.00
CA VAL A 174 6.99 19.36 -1.10
C VAL A 174 7.58 20.68 -0.62
N VAL A 175 8.31 21.37 -1.49
CA VAL A 175 8.93 22.67 -1.23
C VAL A 175 8.58 23.61 -2.38
N PRO A 176 8.61 24.95 -2.20
CA PRO A 176 8.18 25.87 -3.25
C PRO A 176 8.94 25.71 -4.56
N ARG A 177 10.27 25.80 -4.49
CA ARG A 177 11.14 25.68 -5.66
C ARG A 177 11.73 24.29 -5.81
N PRO A 178 11.94 23.80 -7.05
CA PRO A 178 12.60 22.52 -7.27
C PRO A 178 13.97 22.48 -6.59
N GLN A 179 14.32 21.35 -5.96
CA GLN A 179 15.66 21.12 -5.43
C GLN A 179 16.10 19.66 -5.56
N PRO A 180 17.37 19.39 -5.90
CA PRO A 180 17.86 18.03 -6.14
C PRO A 180 18.08 17.23 -4.85
N GLY A 181 18.15 17.91 -3.69
CA GLY A 181 18.52 17.36 -2.40
C GLY A 181 20.04 17.24 -2.19
N ASN A 182 20.45 16.45 -1.21
CA ASN A 182 21.87 16.23 -0.88
C ASN A 182 22.54 15.29 -1.91
N PRO A 183 23.89 15.32 -2.03
CA PRO A 183 24.64 14.43 -2.92
C PRO A 183 24.43 12.94 -2.63
N LYS A 184 24.56 12.10 -3.66
CA LYS A 184 24.51 10.64 -3.56
C LYS A 184 25.90 10.07 -3.21
N PRO A 185 25.98 8.87 -2.56
CA PRO A 185 24.88 8.07 -2.03
C PRO A 185 24.28 8.68 -0.76
N ARG A 186 22.95 8.56 -0.63
CA ARG A 186 22.15 9.23 0.41
C ARG A 186 21.05 8.36 1.01
N MET A 187 21.03 7.09 0.66
CA MET A 187 20.09 6.10 1.18
C MET A 187 20.86 4.80 1.37
N PHE A 188 20.79 4.26 2.57
CA PHE A 188 21.56 3.09 3.00
C PHE A 188 20.60 2.07 3.60
N ARG A 189 20.63 0.84 3.08
CA ARG A 189 19.86 -0.29 3.63
C ARG A 189 20.67 -1.00 4.70
N LEU A 190 20.04 -1.18 5.86
CA LEU A 190 20.55 -1.94 6.99
C LEU A 190 19.74 -3.24 7.07
N SER A 191 20.02 -4.18 6.16
CA SER A 191 19.20 -5.39 5.99
C SER A 191 19.08 -6.26 7.25
N PRO A 192 20.14 -6.50 8.04
CA PRO A 192 20.03 -7.21 9.33
C PRO A 192 19.08 -6.58 10.35
N ASP A 193 18.80 -5.27 10.21
CA ASP A 193 17.97 -4.49 11.12
C ASP A 193 16.58 -4.17 10.55
N THR A 194 16.31 -4.56 9.29
CA THR A 194 15.13 -4.13 8.52
C THR A 194 14.96 -2.61 8.57
N ALA A 195 16.07 -1.89 8.44
CA ALA A 195 16.16 -0.46 8.70
C ALA A 195 16.82 0.28 7.53
N CYS A 196 16.65 1.60 7.50
CA CYS A 196 17.33 2.46 6.53
C CYS A 196 17.86 3.72 7.20
N ILE A 197 19.05 4.15 6.78
CA ILE A 197 19.57 5.49 7.06
C ILE A 197 19.47 6.30 5.78
N ASN A 198 18.90 7.50 5.85
CA ASN A 198 18.78 8.38 4.69
C ASN A 198 19.15 9.82 5.00
N ARG A 199 19.65 10.51 3.98
CA ARG A 199 20.05 11.91 4.01
C ARG A 199 19.61 12.65 2.75
N TYR A 200 18.36 12.45 2.34
CA TYR A 200 17.85 13.00 1.07
C TYR A 200 17.94 14.52 0.92
N GLY A 201 17.66 15.29 1.99
CA GLY A 201 17.67 16.75 1.96
C GLY A 201 16.54 17.37 1.14
N MET A 202 15.31 16.89 1.31
CA MET A 202 14.09 17.41 0.64
C MET A 202 14.19 17.51 -0.89
N ASN A 203 14.72 16.50 -1.57
CA ASN A 203 14.66 16.44 -3.03
C ASN A 203 13.20 16.45 -3.51
N CYS A 204 12.84 17.38 -4.39
CA CYS A 204 11.46 17.66 -4.79
C CYS A 204 11.43 18.42 -6.12
N ALA A 205 10.38 18.21 -6.92
CA ALA A 205 10.15 18.90 -8.18
C ALA A 205 9.61 20.34 -8.05
N GLY A 206 9.19 20.77 -6.86
CA GLY A 206 8.62 22.11 -6.62
C GLY A 206 7.10 22.16 -6.73
N PHE A 207 6.50 23.27 -6.29
CA PHE A 207 5.04 23.44 -6.27
C PHE A 207 4.41 23.44 -7.65
N ASP A 208 4.97 24.18 -8.62
CA ASP A 208 4.40 24.30 -9.97
C ASP A 208 4.15 22.93 -10.62
N ASP A 209 5.16 22.06 -10.48
CA ASP A 209 5.23 20.76 -11.09
C ASP A 209 4.25 19.77 -10.42
N ILE A 210 4.13 19.84 -9.09
CA ILE A 210 3.26 18.96 -8.32
C ILE A 210 1.80 19.41 -8.42
N GLU A 211 1.56 20.72 -8.37
CA GLU A 211 0.23 21.31 -8.57
C GLU A 211 -0.34 20.94 -9.94
N ALA A 212 0.46 21.04 -11.01
CA ALA A 212 0.05 20.63 -12.35
C ALA A 212 -0.35 19.14 -12.41
N ARG A 213 0.39 18.27 -11.70
CA ARG A 213 0.07 16.83 -11.61
C ARG A 213 -1.23 16.58 -10.85
N LEU A 214 -1.41 17.22 -9.69
CA LEU A 214 -2.63 17.10 -8.88
C LEU A 214 -3.86 17.59 -9.64
N ARG A 215 -3.75 18.74 -10.31
CA ARG A 215 -4.83 19.27 -11.16
C ARG A 215 -5.14 18.34 -12.33
N SER A 216 -4.12 17.81 -13.01
CA SER A 216 -4.30 16.83 -14.09
C SER A 216 -5.00 15.55 -13.62
N ARG A 217 -4.64 15.07 -12.42
CA ARG A 217 -5.28 13.93 -11.77
C ARG A 217 -6.77 14.20 -11.52
N VAL A 218 -7.11 15.34 -10.93
CA VAL A 218 -8.52 15.73 -10.71
C VAL A 218 -9.31 15.81 -12.02
N ARG A 219 -8.78 16.49 -13.04
CA ARG A 219 -9.46 16.58 -14.34
C ARG A 219 -9.68 15.22 -14.98
N SER A 220 -8.70 14.32 -14.85
CA SER A 220 -8.81 12.96 -15.38
C SER A 220 -9.90 12.17 -14.65
N TYR A 221 -10.00 12.32 -13.34
CA TYR A 221 -11.07 11.73 -12.55
C TYR A 221 -12.45 12.26 -12.95
N LEU A 222 -12.61 13.58 -13.06
CA LEU A 222 -13.88 14.19 -13.45
C LEU A 222 -14.33 13.80 -14.86
N ARG A 223 -13.39 13.67 -15.81
CA ARG A 223 -13.71 13.14 -17.16
C ARG A 223 -14.20 11.68 -17.12
N ALA A 224 -13.71 10.89 -16.17
CA ALA A 224 -14.13 9.50 -15.99
C ALA A 224 -15.46 9.36 -15.23
N HIS A 225 -15.95 10.42 -14.58
CA HIS A 225 -17.18 10.45 -13.77
C HIS A 225 -18.12 11.57 -14.27
N PRO A 226 -18.77 11.38 -15.43
CA PRO A 226 -19.60 12.42 -16.06
C PRO A 226 -20.85 12.79 -15.26
N ASP A 227 -21.20 11.99 -14.25
CA ASP A 227 -22.22 12.26 -13.24
C ASP A 227 -21.85 13.43 -12.32
N ILE A 228 -20.56 13.74 -12.19
CA ILE A 228 -20.07 14.90 -11.44
C ILE A 228 -19.99 16.09 -12.40
N HIS A 229 -20.99 16.97 -12.34
CA HIS A 229 -21.06 18.15 -13.21
C HIS A 229 -19.95 19.16 -12.88
N LEU A 230 -19.02 19.35 -13.81
CA LEU A 230 -18.06 20.44 -13.78
C LEU A 230 -18.72 21.72 -14.30
N ALA A 231 -18.35 22.88 -13.75
CA ALA A 231 -18.65 24.16 -14.37
C ALA A 231 -18.10 24.18 -15.81
N THR A 232 -18.86 24.70 -16.77
CA THR A 232 -18.51 24.69 -18.20
C THR A 232 -17.22 25.46 -18.53
N SER A 233 -16.77 26.35 -17.64
CA SER A 233 -15.48 27.04 -17.73
C SER A 233 -15.02 27.55 -16.35
N PRO A 234 -14.34 26.73 -15.53
CA PRO A 234 -13.89 27.16 -14.21
C PRO A 234 -12.81 28.23 -14.34
N SER A 235 -13.00 29.36 -13.66
CA SER A 235 -12.10 30.52 -13.64
C SER A 235 -11.05 30.42 -12.52
N SER A 236 -11.27 29.54 -11.54
CA SER A 236 -10.37 29.33 -10.40
C SER A 236 -10.21 27.85 -10.03
N VAL A 237 -9.16 27.51 -9.27
CA VAL A 237 -8.98 26.17 -8.71
C VAL A 237 -10.13 25.80 -7.78
N ALA A 238 -10.66 26.76 -7.00
CA ALA A 238 -11.80 26.51 -6.12
C ALA A 238 -13.05 26.08 -6.89
N GLU A 239 -13.36 26.74 -8.00
CA GLU A 239 -14.48 26.36 -8.88
C GLU A 239 -14.26 24.99 -9.54
N GLU A 240 -13.02 24.68 -9.93
CA GLU A 240 -12.69 23.39 -10.54
C GLU A 240 -12.84 22.22 -9.55
N LEU A 241 -12.55 22.45 -8.27
CA LEU A 241 -12.62 21.43 -7.22
C LEU A 241 -13.97 21.38 -6.49
N ALA A 242 -14.82 22.40 -6.64
CA ALA A 242 -16.12 22.49 -5.97
C ALA A 242 -16.99 21.22 -6.11
N PRO A 243 -17.08 20.56 -7.28
CA PRO A 243 -17.89 19.35 -7.43
C PRO A 243 -17.42 18.16 -6.57
N LEU A 244 -16.16 18.15 -6.15
CA LEU A 244 -15.57 17.08 -5.33
C LEU A 244 -15.90 17.21 -3.84
N GLY A 245 -16.61 18.27 -3.42
CA GLY A 245 -16.85 18.58 -2.01
C GLY A 245 -15.53 18.74 -1.26
N ALA A 246 -15.36 18.04 -0.13
CA ALA A 246 -14.17 18.09 0.70
C ALA A 246 -13.17 16.94 0.47
N SER A 247 -13.46 15.98 -0.43
CA SER A 247 -12.59 14.82 -0.67
C SER A 247 -11.56 15.11 -1.76
N ARG A 248 -10.29 14.77 -1.50
CA ARG A 248 -9.15 14.99 -2.44
C ARG A 248 -8.37 13.73 -2.76
N SER A 249 -8.61 12.65 -2.04
CA SER A 249 -8.18 11.30 -2.40
C SER A 249 -8.83 10.79 -3.68
N LEU A 250 -9.99 11.35 -4.07
CA LEU A 250 -10.83 10.89 -5.19
C LEU A 250 -11.30 9.43 -5.03
N ARG A 251 -11.20 8.89 -3.82
CA ARG A 251 -11.57 7.51 -3.49
C ARG A 251 -12.35 7.50 -2.18
N GLY A 252 -13.58 6.99 -2.21
CA GLY A 252 -14.47 6.96 -1.05
C GLY A 252 -13.85 6.23 0.15
N GLY A 253 -13.86 6.88 1.32
CA GLY A 253 -13.30 6.36 2.57
C GLY A 253 -11.77 6.32 2.62
N ARG A 254 -11.09 7.19 1.85
CA ARG A 254 -9.64 7.36 1.80
C ARG A 254 -9.26 8.83 1.96
N MET A 255 -8.02 9.10 2.37
CA MET A 255 -7.47 10.46 2.47
C MET A 255 -6.12 10.63 1.76
N LEU A 256 -5.94 11.78 1.11
CA LEU A 256 -4.70 12.26 0.53
C LEU A 256 -4.12 13.39 1.41
N GLY A 257 -2.97 13.12 2.01
CA GLY A 257 -2.17 14.12 2.72
C GLY A 257 -1.13 14.76 1.83
N ILE A 258 -0.89 16.06 2.00
CA ILE A 258 0.25 16.74 1.35
C ILE A 258 1.18 17.28 2.43
N ASN A 259 2.39 16.73 2.46
CA ASN A 259 3.42 17.12 3.40
C ASN A 259 4.24 18.28 2.85
N LEU A 260 4.33 19.39 3.59
CA LEU A 260 4.99 20.63 3.23
C LEU A 260 6.32 20.77 3.99
N ALA A 261 7.31 21.34 3.33
CA ALA A 261 8.59 21.74 3.89
C ALA A 261 9.07 23.04 3.24
N ARG A 262 10.18 23.58 3.76
CA ARG A 262 10.86 24.75 3.20
C ARG A 262 12.07 24.40 2.34
N ASN A 263 12.36 25.23 1.36
CA ASN A 263 13.56 25.16 0.55
C ASN A 263 14.83 25.31 1.39
N LYS A 264 15.92 24.69 0.92
CA LYS A 264 17.24 24.84 1.55
C LYS A 264 17.70 26.29 1.50
N GLY A 265 18.21 26.80 2.61
CA GLY A 265 18.78 28.15 2.71
C GLY A 265 17.78 29.24 3.06
N GLN A 266 16.48 28.92 3.21
CA GLN A 266 15.53 29.88 3.79
C GLN A 266 15.94 30.27 5.22
N PRO A 267 15.74 31.53 5.64
CA PRO A 267 15.87 31.95 7.03
C PRO A 267 15.02 31.07 7.94
N SER A 268 15.51 30.78 9.15
CA SER A 268 14.84 29.88 10.10
C SER A 268 13.59 30.48 10.75
N ASP A 269 13.42 31.79 10.63
CA ASP A 269 12.31 32.61 11.13
C ASP A 269 11.29 32.98 10.04
N SER A 270 11.54 32.62 8.77
CA SER A 270 10.56 32.78 7.69
C SER A 270 9.63 31.57 7.62
N ASN A 271 8.33 31.88 7.60
CA ASN A 271 7.24 30.91 7.46
C ASN A 271 6.68 30.89 6.02
N ASP A 272 7.20 31.73 5.12
CA ASP A 272 6.65 32.01 3.79
C ASP A 272 6.45 30.75 2.96
N ASP A 273 7.44 29.84 2.96
CA ASP A 273 7.37 28.59 2.21
C ASP A 273 6.21 27.69 2.66
N TYR A 274 5.90 27.68 3.97
CA TYR A 274 4.78 26.91 4.50
C TYR A 274 3.46 27.59 4.22
N VAL A 275 3.39 28.92 4.34
CA VAL A 275 2.19 29.71 4.02
C VAL A 275 1.84 29.56 2.54
N GLU A 276 2.81 29.72 1.63
CA GLU A 276 2.64 29.46 0.21
C GLU A 276 2.20 28.01 -0.04
N GLY A 277 2.84 27.05 0.64
CA GLY A 277 2.49 25.64 0.56
C GLY A 277 1.04 25.36 0.94
N VAL A 278 0.52 25.99 2.01
CA VAL A 278 -0.88 25.86 2.39
C VAL A 278 -1.81 26.45 1.32
N HIS A 279 -1.51 27.64 0.80
CA HIS A 279 -2.33 28.25 -0.25
C HIS A 279 -2.38 27.43 -1.54
N ARG A 280 -1.24 26.88 -1.97
CA ARG A 280 -1.12 26.22 -3.27
C ARG A 280 -1.49 24.73 -3.23
N MET A 281 -1.11 24.03 -2.15
CA MET A 281 -1.35 22.59 -2.03
C MET A 281 -2.63 22.27 -1.27
N GLY A 282 -3.03 23.12 -0.32
CA GLY A 282 -4.24 22.93 0.49
C GLY A 282 -5.52 22.67 -0.30
N PRO A 283 -5.78 23.32 -1.46
CA PRO A 283 -6.93 23.00 -2.32
C PRO A 283 -7.00 21.53 -2.71
N TYR A 284 -5.85 20.85 -2.88
CA TYR A 284 -5.74 19.47 -3.36
C TYR A 284 -5.53 18.44 -2.24
N ALA A 285 -5.62 18.85 -0.96
CA ALA A 285 -5.33 18.00 0.18
C ALA A 285 -6.58 17.69 1.02
N ASP A 286 -6.70 16.45 1.49
CA ASP A 286 -7.63 16.09 2.56
C ASP A 286 -7.11 16.54 3.93
N TYR A 287 -5.78 16.66 4.08
CA TYR A 287 -5.08 17.30 5.19
C TYR A 287 -3.69 17.75 4.72
N VAL A 288 -3.15 18.81 5.31
CA VAL A 288 -1.78 19.28 5.06
C VAL A 288 -0.89 18.97 6.26
N VAL A 289 0.39 18.69 6.03
CA VAL A 289 1.34 18.37 7.10
C VAL A 289 2.50 19.35 7.08
N LEU A 290 2.81 19.95 8.22
CA LEU A 290 3.98 20.79 8.41
C LEU A 290 5.15 19.92 8.87
N ASN A 291 6.15 19.72 8.01
CA ASN A 291 7.34 18.95 8.36
C ASN A 291 8.40 19.86 8.98
N VAL A 292 8.48 19.81 10.32
CA VAL A 292 9.45 20.55 11.14
C VAL A 292 10.50 19.64 11.78
N SER A 293 10.61 18.39 11.32
CA SER A 293 11.35 17.32 12.02
C SER A 293 12.41 16.61 11.18
N CYS A 294 12.63 17.03 9.93
CA CYS A 294 13.61 16.38 9.06
C CYS A 294 15.05 16.62 9.53
N PRO A 295 15.84 15.56 9.83
CA PRO A 295 17.23 15.72 10.27
C PRO A 295 18.20 16.04 9.12
N ASN A 296 17.75 15.95 7.87
CA ASN A 296 18.62 15.96 6.69
C ASN A 296 18.80 17.34 6.05
N GLN A 297 18.17 18.36 6.62
CA GLN A 297 18.29 19.75 6.20
C GLN A 297 18.51 20.62 7.45
N HIS A 298 19.62 21.35 7.43
CA HIS A 298 20.06 22.17 8.57
C HIS A 298 18.97 23.16 9.01
N GLY A 299 18.74 23.24 10.31
CA GLY A 299 17.82 24.20 10.93
C GLY A 299 16.33 23.84 10.82
N ILE A 300 15.95 22.67 10.29
CA ILE A 300 14.54 22.23 10.31
C ILE A 300 14.13 21.78 11.71
N THR A 301 14.88 20.86 12.31
CA THR A 301 14.55 20.31 13.65
C THR A 301 14.54 21.36 14.75
N SER A 302 15.33 22.44 14.61
CA SER A 302 15.36 23.56 15.55
C SER A 302 14.08 24.40 15.55
N MET A 303 13.19 24.24 14.55
CA MET A 303 11.89 24.92 14.50
C MET A 303 10.92 24.38 15.56
N GLN A 304 11.19 23.21 16.14
CA GLN A 304 10.39 22.61 17.22
C GLN A 304 10.64 23.28 18.59
N ARG A 305 11.58 24.22 18.69
CA ARG A 305 11.78 25.01 19.91
C ARG A 305 10.59 25.92 20.17
N LYS A 306 10.28 26.10 21.46
CA LYS A 306 9.23 27.01 21.94
C LYS A 306 9.35 28.41 21.35
N GLY A 307 8.22 29.04 21.02
CA GLY A 307 8.14 30.37 20.40
C GLY A 307 8.19 30.31 18.87
N ILE A 308 9.23 29.70 18.27
CA ILE A 308 9.33 29.56 16.81
C ILE A 308 8.17 28.69 16.29
N MET A 309 7.97 27.52 16.90
CA MET A 309 6.92 26.60 16.49
C MET A 309 5.52 27.22 16.66
N GLU A 310 5.29 27.92 17.77
CA GLU A 310 3.99 28.52 18.07
C GLU A 310 3.63 29.64 17.07
N GLY A 311 4.58 30.52 16.76
CA GLY A 311 4.38 31.57 15.75
C GLY A 311 4.08 30.99 14.36
N LEU A 312 4.89 30.01 13.93
CA LEU A 312 4.69 29.27 12.68
C LEU A 312 3.29 28.66 12.59
N MET A 313 2.87 27.94 13.64
CA MET A 313 1.58 27.24 13.64
C MET A 313 0.41 28.23 13.60
N LYS A 314 0.44 29.32 14.39
CA LYS A 314 -0.62 30.33 14.39
C LYS A 314 -0.78 30.98 13.01
N GLU A 315 0.33 31.43 12.42
CA GLU A 315 0.32 32.07 11.10
C GLU A 315 -0.24 31.13 10.03
N ILE A 316 0.12 29.84 10.06
CA ILE A 316 -0.37 28.86 9.10
C ILE A 316 -1.86 28.56 9.30
N ILE A 317 -2.32 28.44 10.54
CA ILE A 317 -3.74 28.23 10.84
C ILE A 317 -4.57 29.43 10.39
N GLU A 318 -4.08 30.66 10.61
CA GLU A 318 -4.67 31.89 10.10
C GLU A 318 -4.71 31.90 8.57
N ALA A 319 -3.59 31.59 7.90
CA ALA A 319 -3.51 31.51 6.45
C ALA A 319 -4.50 30.48 5.87
N ARG A 320 -4.60 29.30 6.48
CA ARG A 320 -5.57 28.25 6.12
C ARG A 320 -7.01 28.74 6.27
N ASN A 321 -7.33 29.37 7.39
CA ASN A 321 -8.68 29.82 7.71
C ASN A 321 -9.14 30.97 6.81
N ALA A 322 -8.22 31.85 6.41
CA ALA A 322 -8.49 33.01 5.58
C ALA A 322 -8.70 32.65 4.10
N THR A 323 -8.04 31.59 3.59
CA THR A 323 -7.91 31.37 2.14
C THR A 323 -8.53 30.09 1.61
N LEU A 324 -8.76 29.07 2.47
CA LEU A 324 -9.26 27.77 2.02
C LEU A 324 -10.67 27.50 2.55
N PRO A 325 -11.72 27.53 1.69
CA PRO A 325 -13.10 27.32 2.11
C PRO A 325 -13.36 25.97 2.78
N HIS A 326 -12.73 24.89 2.30
CA HIS A 326 -12.89 23.55 2.88
C HIS A 326 -12.00 23.29 4.10
N ARG A 327 -11.15 24.26 4.47
CA ARG A 327 -10.28 24.27 5.66
C ARG A 327 -9.65 22.90 5.95
N PRO A 328 -8.74 22.40 5.08
CA PRO A 328 -8.14 21.10 5.30
C PRO A 328 -7.44 21.09 6.68
N PRO A 329 -7.56 20.02 7.46
CA PRO A 329 -6.83 19.82 8.70
C PRO A 329 -5.33 20.09 8.52
N VAL A 330 -4.73 20.83 9.45
CA VAL A 330 -3.30 21.08 9.51
C VAL A 330 -2.68 20.19 10.56
N LEU A 331 -1.76 19.32 10.15
CA LEU A 331 -1.00 18.44 11.03
C LEU A 331 0.44 18.91 11.16
N VAL A 332 1.11 18.52 12.23
CA VAL A 332 2.57 18.73 12.38
C VAL A 332 3.30 17.41 12.56
N LYS A 333 4.39 17.20 11.80
CA LYS A 333 5.21 15.98 11.89
C LYS A 333 6.38 16.20 12.84
N LEU A 334 6.44 15.44 13.92
CA LEU A 334 7.39 15.62 15.03
C LEU A 334 8.58 14.67 14.95
N SER A 335 9.70 15.12 15.52
CA SER A 335 10.90 14.32 15.74
C SER A 335 10.71 13.37 16.92
N PRO A 336 11.24 12.14 16.86
CA PRO A 336 11.33 11.26 18.03
C PRO A 336 12.50 11.60 18.97
N ASP A 337 13.34 12.57 18.59
CA ASP A 337 14.56 12.95 19.32
C ASP A 337 14.35 14.17 20.24
N LEU A 338 13.11 14.42 20.65
CA LEU A 338 12.77 15.45 21.63
C LEU A 338 12.82 14.85 23.03
N ASP A 339 13.37 15.58 24.00
CA ASP A 339 13.22 15.19 25.40
C ASP A 339 11.79 15.47 25.92
N ASP A 340 11.46 14.97 27.11
CA ASP A 340 10.11 15.11 27.68
C ASP A 340 9.72 16.57 27.96
N ALA A 341 10.68 17.46 28.24
CA ALA A 341 10.42 18.87 28.48
C ALA A 341 10.18 19.62 27.16
N GLU A 342 10.99 19.35 26.14
CA GLU A 342 10.77 19.84 24.77
C GLU A 342 9.42 19.36 24.24
N LEU A 343 9.07 18.10 24.45
CA LEU A 343 7.79 17.53 24.02
C LEU A 343 6.60 18.17 24.76
N ALA A 344 6.75 18.54 26.03
CA ALA A 344 5.74 19.28 26.78
C ALA A 344 5.52 20.69 26.22
N ASP A 345 6.58 21.39 25.83
CA ASP A 345 6.46 22.69 25.17
C ASP A 345 5.83 22.58 23.78
N VAL A 346 6.20 21.56 23.00
CA VAL A 346 5.58 21.25 21.69
C VAL A 346 4.10 20.93 21.84
N ALA A 347 3.72 20.08 22.79
CA ALA A 347 2.33 19.72 23.04
C ALA A 347 1.47 20.94 23.39
N ARG A 348 1.99 21.84 24.23
CA ARG A 348 1.32 23.10 24.56
C ARG A 348 1.15 23.97 23.31
N ALA A 349 2.21 24.16 22.53
CA ALA A 349 2.15 25.00 21.34
C ALA A 349 1.17 24.46 20.28
N VAL A 350 1.10 23.14 20.10
CA VAL A 350 0.13 22.48 19.20
C VAL A 350 -1.31 22.77 19.63
N VAL A 351 -1.61 22.63 20.92
CA VAL A 351 -2.95 22.90 21.47
C VAL A 351 -3.28 24.39 21.37
N ASP A 352 -2.38 25.27 21.79
CA ASP A 352 -2.61 26.72 21.84
C ASP A 352 -2.79 27.33 20.44
N ALA A 353 -2.10 26.77 19.42
CA ALA A 353 -2.24 27.21 18.04
C ALA A 353 -3.49 26.64 17.33
N GLY A 354 -4.19 25.67 17.92
CA GLY A 354 -5.34 25.01 17.30
C GLY A 354 -4.98 24.11 16.12
N VAL A 355 -3.83 23.43 16.21
CA VAL A 355 -3.43 22.42 15.21
C VAL A 355 -4.35 21.21 15.29
N ASP A 356 -4.75 20.69 14.13
CA ASP A 356 -5.81 19.67 14.03
C ASP A 356 -5.31 18.24 14.34
N GLY A 357 -4.00 18.00 14.30
CA GLY A 357 -3.40 16.70 14.62
C GLY A 357 -1.88 16.67 14.52
N VAL A 358 -1.26 15.54 14.86
CA VAL A 358 0.19 15.36 14.73
C VAL A 358 0.56 14.02 14.09
N ILE A 359 1.74 13.96 13.49
CA ILE A 359 2.35 12.72 13.01
C ILE A 359 3.60 12.43 13.84
N ILE A 360 3.61 11.29 14.51
CA ILE A 360 4.67 10.87 15.42
C ILE A 360 5.16 9.48 14.98
N SER A 361 6.33 9.33 14.36
CA SER A 361 7.40 10.31 14.23
C SER A 361 8.08 10.30 12.86
N ASN A 362 8.95 11.29 12.66
CA ASN A 362 10.00 11.26 11.65
C ASN A 362 11.13 10.30 12.05
N THR A 363 12.17 10.22 11.25
CA THR A 363 13.38 9.44 11.52
C THR A 363 14.19 9.97 12.70
N THR A 364 15.00 9.12 13.33
CA THR A 364 15.89 9.48 14.46
C THR A 364 17.34 9.66 14.03
N ASN A 365 18.07 10.58 14.65
CA ASN A 365 19.53 10.68 14.55
C ASN A 365 20.26 9.72 15.50
N GLN A 366 19.55 9.11 16.44
CA GLN A 366 20.15 8.16 17.37
C GLN A 366 20.62 6.90 16.64
N ARG A 367 21.63 6.24 17.21
CA ARG A 367 22.18 4.96 16.75
C ARG A 367 22.18 3.99 17.92
N PRO A 368 21.08 3.23 18.13
CA PRO A 368 21.01 2.26 19.20
C PRO A 368 22.14 1.24 19.10
N SER A 369 22.74 0.87 20.24
CA SER A 369 23.78 -0.15 20.29
C SER A 369 23.29 -1.54 19.87
N SER A 370 21.97 -1.73 19.77
CA SER A 370 21.33 -2.95 19.30
C SER A 370 21.35 -3.15 17.78
N LEU A 371 21.87 -2.18 17.00
CA LEU A 371 22.02 -2.30 15.55
C LEU A 371 23.00 -3.42 15.20
N LYS A 372 22.63 -4.24 14.22
CA LYS A 372 23.37 -5.45 13.79
C LYS A 372 24.14 -5.24 12.50
N SER A 373 23.77 -4.24 11.70
CA SER A 373 24.44 -3.93 10.43
C SER A 373 25.87 -3.44 10.63
N ASP A 374 26.67 -3.50 9.55
CA ASP A 374 28.08 -3.09 9.55
C ASP A 374 28.25 -1.66 10.15
N PRO A 375 29.16 -1.47 11.12
CA PRO A 375 29.51 -0.15 11.68
C PRO A 375 29.79 0.93 10.63
N LYS A 376 30.34 0.58 9.47
CA LYS A 376 30.56 1.52 8.36
C LYS A 376 29.26 2.12 7.82
N ILE A 377 28.18 1.34 7.83
CA ILE A 377 26.86 1.77 7.38
C ILE A 377 26.10 2.42 8.53
N THR A 378 26.14 1.84 9.73
CA THR A 378 25.38 2.39 10.89
C THR A 378 25.94 3.73 11.35
N SER A 379 27.23 4.02 11.11
CA SER A 379 27.85 5.32 11.37
C SER A 379 27.57 6.39 10.29
N GLU A 380 26.90 6.03 9.20
CA GLU A 380 26.48 7.02 8.19
C GLU A 380 25.57 8.08 8.80
N TRP A 381 25.79 9.34 8.45
CA TRP A 381 24.95 10.43 8.91
C TRP A 381 23.60 10.45 8.19
N GLY A 382 22.58 10.95 8.89
CA GLY A 382 21.20 11.04 8.41
C GLY A 382 20.21 10.38 9.36
N GLY A 383 18.94 10.41 8.98
CA GLY A 383 17.85 9.83 9.78
C GLY A 383 17.75 8.32 9.63
N LEU A 384 17.74 7.60 10.76
CA LEU A 384 17.45 6.18 10.91
C LEU A 384 15.93 5.94 10.96
N SER A 385 15.48 4.92 10.23
CA SER A 385 14.10 4.44 10.13
C SER A 385 14.04 2.92 10.29
N GLY A 386 12.85 2.36 10.47
CA GLY A 386 12.64 0.91 10.64
C GLY A 386 12.45 0.52 12.12
N PRO A 387 12.44 -0.79 12.43
CA PRO A 387 12.19 -1.30 13.78
C PRO A 387 13.02 -0.65 14.90
N PRO A 388 14.31 -0.29 14.72
CA PRO A 388 15.08 0.40 15.76
C PRO A 388 14.49 1.75 16.21
N LEU A 389 13.66 2.40 15.37
CA LEU A 389 12.98 3.67 15.68
C LEU A 389 11.71 3.47 16.53
N LYS A 390 11.07 2.30 16.46
CA LYS A 390 9.76 2.03 17.05
C LYS A 390 9.68 2.39 18.55
N PRO A 391 10.66 2.01 19.40
CA PRO A 391 10.60 2.36 20.83
C PRO A 391 10.55 3.87 21.10
N LEU A 392 11.34 4.67 20.37
CA LEU A 392 11.37 6.12 20.50
C LEU A 392 10.05 6.77 20.05
N SER A 393 9.52 6.27 18.93
CA SER A 393 8.24 6.73 18.39
C SER A 393 7.07 6.42 19.33
N LEU A 394 7.01 5.21 19.91
CA LEU A 394 6.00 4.83 20.90
C LEU A 394 6.11 5.64 22.20
N HIS A 395 7.33 5.89 22.70
CA HIS A 395 7.54 6.78 23.86
C HIS A 395 6.96 8.16 23.58
N THR A 396 7.30 8.74 22.43
CA THR A 396 6.84 10.06 22.01
C THR A 396 5.30 10.11 21.92
N ILE A 397 4.65 9.08 21.35
CA ILE A 397 3.18 9.00 21.25
C ILE A 397 2.54 8.98 22.64
N ARG A 398 3.00 8.10 23.53
CA ARG A 398 2.42 7.95 24.89
C ARG A 398 2.57 9.25 25.68
N THR A 399 3.75 9.86 25.64
CA THR A 399 4.03 11.12 26.33
C THR A 399 3.20 12.26 25.75
N PHE A 400 3.16 12.41 24.43
CA PHE A 400 2.37 13.46 23.77
C PHE A 400 0.86 13.32 24.04
N ARG A 401 0.33 12.09 23.97
CA ARG A 401 -1.08 11.81 24.29
C ARG A 401 -1.41 12.20 25.73
N ARG A 402 -0.54 11.86 26.69
CA ARG A 402 -0.71 12.23 28.10
C ARG A 402 -0.71 13.75 28.28
N LEU A 403 0.24 14.44 27.66
CA LEU A 403 0.37 15.90 27.74
C LEU A 403 -0.83 16.65 27.14
N THR A 404 -1.45 16.08 26.11
CA THR A 404 -2.63 16.65 25.44
C THR A 404 -3.96 16.09 25.95
N SER A 405 -3.93 15.23 26.99
CA SER A 405 -5.11 14.50 27.49
C SER A 405 -5.91 13.76 26.39
N GLY A 406 -5.22 13.34 25.32
CA GLY A 406 -5.83 12.69 24.17
C GLY A 406 -6.69 13.59 23.27
N ALA A 407 -6.68 14.91 23.47
CA ALA A 407 -7.49 15.85 22.70
C ALA A 407 -7.00 16.04 21.25
N VAL A 408 -5.70 15.81 21.00
CA VAL A 408 -5.10 15.97 19.67
C VAL A 408 -4.95 14.59 19.00
N PRO A 409 -5.58 14.35 17.83
CA PRO A 409 -5.40 13.11 17.09
C PRO A 409 -3.94 12.87 16.69
N ILE A 410 -3.51 11.60 16.78
CA ILE A 410 -2.13 11.20 16.47
C ILE A 410 -2.14 10.20 15.31
N VAL A 411 -1.30 10.44 14.31
CA VAL A 411 -0.94 9.46 13.29
C VAL A 411 0.45 8.88 13.63
N GLY A 412 0.50 7.58 13.94
CA GLY A 412 1.71 6.87 14.33
C GLY A 412 2.60 6.51 13.14
N CYS A 413 3.91 6.65 13.26
CA CYS A 413 4.86 6.35 12.20
C CYS A 413 6.22 5.92 12.79
N GLY A 414 6.78 4.81 12.30
CA GLY A 414 8.13 4.37 12.65
C GLY A 414 8.25 2.88 12.95
N GLY A 415 8.86 2.10 12.04
CA GLY A 415 9.20 0.70 12.34
C GLY A 415 8.03 -0.26 12.50
N ILE A 416 6.88 0.03 11.90
CA ILE A 416 5.70 -0.83 11.87
C ILE A 416 5.86 -1.83 10.71
N LEU A 417 5.88 -3.14 11.02
CA LEU A 417 6.03 -4.22 10.04
C LEU A 417 4.87 -5.24 10.08
N THR A 418 4.19 -5.34 11.23
CA THR A 418 3.17 -6.36 11.52
C THR A 418 1.88 -5.74 12.08
N GLY A 419 0.80 -6.53 12.10
CA GLY A 419 -0.46 -6.16 12.75
C GLY A 419 -0.30 -6.00 14.26
N ALA A 420 0.60 -6.75 14.89
CA ALA A 420 0.94 -6.58 16.30
C ALA A 420 1.58 -5.20 16.56
N ASP A 421 2.49 -4.77 15.69
CA ASP A 421 3.07 -3.41 15.77
C ASP A 421 1.98 -2.35 15.61
N ALA A 422 1.09 -2.52 14.61
CA ALA A 422 0.00 -1.59 14.37
C ALA A 422 -0.93 -1.44 15.59
N LEU A 423 -1.27 -2.56 16.25
CA LEU A 423 -2.08 -2.55 17.47
C LEU A 423 -1.34 -1.93 18.66
N GLU A 424 -0.02 -2.07 18.75
CA GLU A 424 0.77 -1.39 19.78
C GLU A 424 0.73 0.13 19.59
N TYR A 425 0.85 0.61 18.34
CA TYR A 425 0.66 2.03 18.03
C TYR A 425 -0.76 2.52 18.35
N ALA A 426 -1.79 1.75 18.00
CA ALA A 426 -3.17 2.08 18.34
C ALA A 426 -3.33 2.23 19.85
N ARG A 427 -2.93 1.21 20.63
CA ARG A 427 -3.03 1.21 22.09
C ARG A 427 -2.21 2.31 22.76
N ALA A 428 -1.07 2.69 22.18
CA ALA A 428 -0.29 3.84 22.63
C ALA A 428 -1.01 5.18 22.42
N GLY A 429 -1.93 5.27 21.45
CA GLY A 429 -2.72 6.47 21.21
C GLY A 429 -2.90 6.88 19.75
N ALA A 430 -2.35 6.15 18.80
CA ALA A 430 -2.42 6.51 17.39
C ALA A 430 -3.79 6.16 16.79
N SER A 431 -4.50 7.16 16.28
CA SER A 431 -5.78 6.99 15.58
C SER A 431 -5.60 6.39 14.18
N ALA A 432 -4.44 6.59 13.56
CA ALA A 432 -4.03 5.94 12.32
C ALA A 432 -2.52 5.67 12.35
N ILE A 433 -2.02 4.86 11.43
CA ILE A 433 -0.59 4.55 11.32
C ILE A 433 -0.06 4.79 9.90
N GLN A 434 1.24 5.00 9.76
CA GLN A 434 1.91 5.16 8.47
C GLN A 434 3.07 4.17 8.30
N LEU A 435 3.18 3.63 7.08
CA LEU A 435 4.22 2.70 6.67
C LEU A 435 5.18 3.38 5.70
N TYR A 436 6.45 3.02 5.82
CA TYR A 436 7.49 3.29 4.82
C TYR A 436 8.43 2.09 4.76
N THR A 437 9.18 1.84 5.84
CA THR A 437 10.23 0.81 5.86
C THR A 437 9.65 -0.57 5.59
N GLY A 438 8.46 -0.91 6.11
CA GLY A 438 7.78 -2.16 5.78
C GLY A 438 7.54 -2.35 4.28
N MET A 439 7.14 -1.30 3.55
CA MET A 439 7.00 -1.36 2.08
C MET A 439 8.35 -1.56 1.39
N ALA A 440 9.40 -0.89 1.88
CA ALA A 440 10.73 -0.97 1.29
C ALA A 440 11.39 -2.35 1.50
N PHE A 441 10.97 -3.10 2.51
CA PHE A 441 11.53 -4.42 2.82
C PHE A 441 10.64 -5.59 2.39
N ASP A 442 9.36 -5.55 2.76
CA ASP A 442 8.43 -6.67 2.53
C ASP A 442 7.62 -6.51 1.23
N GLY A 443 7.71 -5.32 0.62
CA GLY A 443 7.01 -5.01 -0.63
C GLY A 443 5.53 -4.67 -0.42
N PRO A 444 4.74 -4.64 -1.51
CA PRO A 444 3.37 -4.11 -1.49
C PRO A 444 2.38 -4.95 -0.67
N GLY A 445 2.69 -6.22 -0.38
CA GLY A 445 1.82 -7.11 0.40
C GLY A 445 1.70 -6.77 1.88
N VAL A 446 2.62 -5.95 2.41
CA VAL A 446 2.64 -5.58 3.84
C VAL A 446 1.33 -4.93 4.30
N VAL A 447 0.69 -4.12 3.43
CA VAL A 447 -0.56 -3.42 3.77
C VAL A 447 -1.69 -4.42 4.01
N ALA A 448 -1.91 -5.30 3.05
CA ALA A 448 -2.95 -6.33 3.14
C ALA A 448 -2.69 -7.31 4.28
N ARG A 449 -1.42 -7.65 4.52
CA ARG A 449 -1.01 -8.49 5.66
C ARG A 449 -1.34 -7.84 7.00
N ILE A 450 -0.95 -6.58 7.21
CA ILE A 450 -1.25 -5.85 8.45
C ILE A 450 -2.76 -5.74 8.65
N LYS A 451 -3.54 -5.40 7.62
CA LYS A 451 -5.02 -5.35 7.73
C LYS A 451 -5.62 -6.68 8.18
N ARG A 452 -5.17 -7.78 7.59
CA ARG A 452 -5.63 -9.13 7.97
C ARG A 452 -5.28 -9.44 9.42
N GLU A 453 -4.03 -9.25 9.82
CA GLU A 453 -3.56 -9.53 11.18
C GLU A 453 -4.30 -8.67 12.22
N VAL A 454 -4.46 -7.38 11.96
CA VAL A 454 -5.23 -6.47 12.83
C VAL A 454 -6.69 -6.93 12.92
N LYS A 455 -7.33 -7.21 11.79
CA LYS A 455 -8.72 -7.71 11.76
C LYS A 455 -8.88 -8.98 12.61
N GLU A 456 -7.97 -9.95 12.44
CA GLU A 456 -8.03 -11.21 13.18
C GLU A 456 -7.92 -10.98 14.69
N GLU A 457 -6.98 -10.15 15.13
CA GLU A 457 -6.79 -9.82 16.55
C GLU A 457 -7.96 -9.01 17.13
N LEU A 458 -8.45 -8.01 16.40
CA LEU A 458 -9.64 -7.25 16.77
C LEU A 458 -10.88 -8.13 16.87
N GLY A 459 -11.06 -9.06 15.92
CA GLY A 459 -12.14 -10.04 15.92
C GLY A 459 -12.10 -10.97 17.15
N LYS A 460 -10.92 -11.41 17.57
CA LYS A 460 -10.75 -12.17 18.82
C LYS A 460 -11.13 -11.37 20.06
N MET A 461 -10.88 -10.05 20.05
CA MET A 461 -11.20 -9.14 21.15
C MET A 461 -12.66 -8.68 21.14
N GLY A 462 -13.38 -8.86 20.03
CA GLY A 462 -14.70 -8.27 19.83
C GLY A 462 -14.68 -6.74 19.85
N LYS A 463 -13.58 -6.12 19.39
CA LYS A 463 -13.37 -4.66 19.41
C LYS A 463 -13.09 -4.11 18.02
N THR A 464 -13.40 -2.84 17.80
CA THR A 464 -12.96 -2.09 16.61
C THR A 464 -11.57 -1.47 16.83
N TRP A 465 -10.95 -0.97 15.76
CA TRP A 465 -9.72 -0.18 15.84
C TRP A 465 -9.89 1.01 16.79
N GLU A 466 -10.97 1.77 16.67
CA GLU A 466 -11.24 2.95 17.50
C GLU A 466 -11.31 2.62 18.99
N GLU A 467 -11.92 1.49 19.34
CA GLU A 467 -12.05 1.03 20.73
C GLU A 467 -10.74 0.56 21.36
N VAL A 468 -9.70 0.32 20.55
CA VAL A 468 -8.36 0.00 21.06
C VAL A 468 -7.42 1.20 21.15
N VAL A 469 -7.79 2.36 20.58
CA VAL A 469 -6.94 3.55 20.59
C VAL A 469 -6.74 4.10 22.00
N GLY A 470 -5.49 4.17 22.44
CA GLY A 470 -5.12 4.75 23.73
C GLY A 470 -5.39 3.88 24.95
N ASN A 471 -5.70 2.58 24.77
CA ASN A 471 -5.97 1.67 25.89
C ASN A 471 -4.77 1.39 26.82
N ASP A 472 -3.53 1.67 26.40
CA ASP A 472 -2.36 1.57 27.30
C ASP A 472 -2.46 2.56 28.48
N ALA A 473 -3.16 3.70 28.29
CA ALA A 473 -3.18 4.80 29.25
C ALA A 473 -4.10 4.57 30.47
N VAL A 474 -4.85 3.46 30.52
CA VAL A 474 -5.77 3.15 31.64
C VAL A 474 -5.08 2.37 32.76
N GLY A 475 -3.86 1.84 32.53
CA GLY A 475 -3.20 0.87 33.42
C GLY A 475 -2.07 1.38 34.34
N SER A 476 -1.77 2.68 34.36
CA SER A 476 -0.74 3.24 35.27
C SER A 476 -1.24 4.52 35.94
N ARG A 477 -2.08 4.34 36.95
CA ARG A 477 -2.35 5.37 37.97
C ARG A 477 -1.64 5.01 39.25
#